data_AF-A0A0K8RAP7-F1
#
_entry.id   AF-A0A0K8RAP7-F1
#
_cell.length_a   1.000
_cell.length_b   1.000
_cell.length_c   1.000
_cell.angle_alpha   90.00
_cell.angle_beta   90.00
_cell.angle_gamma   90.00
#
_symmetry.space_group_name_H-M   'P 1'
#
loop_
_entity.id
_entity.type
_entity.pdbx_description
1 polymer ?
#
loop_
_entity_poly.entity_id
_entity_poly.type
_entity_poly.pdbx_seq_one_letter_code
_entity_poly.pdbx_strand_id
1 'polypeptide(L)'
;MMPKIFVTVLLVQTLQNGVCSSNSTSKPNECTQLIHKVGQMACGMTGQGDYKWMSIQHCWVICTNGYQYLSIPPVECERTLDIGFWDVYQKVNKGHLPPYRFEDCAEDDKKTLKRWLERWNHYRVQAKKYLCPQVLYKW
;
A
#
# COMPACT_ATOMS: atom_id res chain seq x y z
N MET A 1 -26.36 39.93 -11.21
CA MET A 1 -25.09 40.47 -10.66
C MET A 1 -24.58 39.45 -9.64
N MET A 2 -23.25 39.19 -9.62
CA MET A 2 -22.53 38.04 -9.00
C MET A 2 -22.54 36.78 -9.88
N PRO A 3 -21.35 36.35 -10.38
CA PRO A 3 -20.35 35.75 -9.50
C PRO A 3 -18.92 36.21 -9.83
N LYS A 4 -18.32 37.05 -8.98
CA LYS A 4 -16.87 37.37 -9.06
C LYS A 4 -16.07 36.99 -7.82
N ILE A 5 -16.67 36.27 -6.85
CA ILE A 5 -16.03 36.03 -5.56
C ILE A 5 -15.48 34.59 -5.39
N PHE A 6 -15.83 33.63 -6.25
CA PHE A 6 -15.37 32.24 -6.08
C PHE A 6 -14.02 31.89 -6.74
N VAL A 7 -13.42 32.78 -7.51
CA VAL A 7 -12.19 32.48 -8.28
C VAL A 7 -10.91 32.87 -7.50
N THR A 8 -11.01 33.80 -6.55
CA THR A 8 -9.83 34.37 -5.87
C THR A 8 -9.30 33.53 -4.71
N VAL A 9 -10.08 32.59 -4.15
CA VAL A 9 -9.62 31.76 -3.01
C VAL A 9 -8.76 30.57 -3.47
N LEU A 10 -8.94 30.09 -4.69
CA LEU A 10 -8.20 28.92 -5.20
C LEU A 10 -6.85 29.24 -5.83
N LEU A 11 -6.59 30.50 -6.19
CA LEU A 11 -5.36 30.92 -6.89
C LEU A 11 -4.18 31.26 -5.97
N VAL A 12 -4.41 31.48 -4.67
CA VAL A 12 -3.35 31.95 -3.76
C VAL A 12 -2.50 30.79 -3.23
N GLN A 13 -3.02 29.57 -3.17
CA GLN A 13 -2.24 28.41 -2.69
C GLN A 13 -1.28 27.83 -3.74
N THR A 14 -1.44 28.17 -5.02
CA THR A 14 -0.70 27.54 -6.12
C THR A 14 0.64 28.21 -6.47
N LEU A 15 0.99 29.34 -5.86
CA LEU A 15 2.12 30.16 -6.31
C LEU A 15 3.34 30.23 -5.36
N GLN A 16 3.33 29.58 -4.19
CA GLN A 16 4.43 29.76 -3.21
C GLN A 16 5.51 28.69 -3.15
N ASN A 17 5.39 27.51 -3.75
CA ASN A 17 6.46 26.50 -3.69
C ASN A 17 6.85 26.01 -5.09
N GLY A 18 7.71 26.81 -5.71
CA GLY A 18 8.35 26.54 -6.99
C GLY A 18 9.21 25.28 -6.98
N VAL A 19 9.25 24.66 -8.16
CA VAL A 19 10.27 23.75 -8.72
C VAL A 19 11.16 23.01 -7.73
N CYS A 20 10.93 21.71 -7.59
CA CYS A 20 11.98 20.69 -7.57
C CYS A 20 11.39 19.35 -8.03
N SER A 21 12.14 18.63 -8.87
CA SER A 21 11.93 17.22 -9.22
C SER A 21 11.48 16.42 -7.99
N SER A 22 10.23 15.94 -7.97
CA SER A 22 9.80 15.02 -6.92
C SER A 22 9.99 13.59 -7.40
N ASN A 23 11.16 13.02 -7.15
CA ASN A 23 11.15 11.66 -6.60
C ASN A 23 10.14 11.72 -5.45
N SER A 24 9.01 11.04 -5.55
CA SER A 24 8.02 11.07 -4.48
C SER A 24 8.57 10.28 -3.30
N THR A 25 9.45 10.91 -2.52
CA THR A 25 9.82 10.54 -1.15
C THR A 25 8.64 10.83 -0.20
N SER A 26 7.39 10.68 -0.66
CA SER A 26 6.23 10.73 0.21
C SER A 26 6.31 9.53 1.13
N LYS A 27 6.32 9.79 2.44
CA LYS A 27 6.18 8.77 3.47
C LYS A 27 5.06 7.80 3.05
N PRO A 28 5.32 6.48 3.00
CA PRO A 28 4.31 5.52 2.56
C PRO A 28 3.03 5.71 3.37
N ASN A 29 1.88 5.69 2.69
CA ASN A 29 0.60 5.79 3.38
C ASN A 29 0.39 4.57 4.31
N GLU A 30 -0.64 4.60 5.14
CA GLU A 30 -0.90 3.51 6.08
C GLU A 30 -1.10 2.15 5.40
N CYS A 31 -1.78 2.10 4.25
CA CYS A 31 -2.03 0.84 3.54
C CYS A 31 -0.74 0.23 3.00
N THR A 32 0.10 1.00 2.35
CA THR A 32 1.41 0.57 1.84
C THR A 32 2.28 0.05 2.99
N GLN A 33 2.24 0.70 4.15
CA GLN A 33 2.93 0.21 5.36
C GLN A 33 2.35 -1.12 5.85
N LEU A 34 1.02 -1.28 5.83
CA LEU A 34 0.36 -2.51 6.22
C LEU A 34 0.67 -3.65 5.25
N ILE A 35 0.61 -3.43 3.94
CA ILE A 35 1.00 -4.39 2.90
C ILE A 35 2.44 -4.85 3.15
N HIS A 36 3.37 -3.91 3.37
CA HIS A 36 4.76 -4.24 3.70
C HIS A 36 4.85 -5.10 4.97
N LYS A 37 4.19 -4.73 6.06
CA LYS A 37 4.23 -5.48 7.34
C LYS A 37 3.64 -6.88 7.21
N VAL A 38 2.50 -7.02 6.54
CA VAL A 38 1.86 -8.32 6.31
C VAL A 38 2.74 -9.17 5.41
N GLY A 39 3.25 -8.61 4.31
CA GLY A 39 4.17 -9.28 3.40
C GLY A 39 5.44 -9.76 4.10
N GLN A 40 6.05 -8.91 4.92
CA GLN A 40 7.22 -9.26 5.73
C GLN A 40 6.94 -10.46 6.65
N MET A 41 5.79 -10.44 7.33
CA MET A 41 5.40 -11.53 8.22
C MET A 41 5.15 -12.83 7.45
N ALA A 42 4.41 -12.76 6.34
CA ALA A 42 4.07 -13.92 5.51
C ALA A 42 5.32 -14.55 4.88
N CYS A 43 6.21 -13.74 4.29
CA CYS A 43 7.48 -14.21 3.72
C CYS A 43 8.36 -14.89 4.77
N GLY A 44 8.51 -14.28 5.95
CA GLY A 44 9.31 -14.84 7.03
C GLY A 44 8.71 -16.15 7.57
N MET A 45 7.40 -16.19 7.79
CA MET A 45 6.71 -17.37 8.30
C MET A 45 6.72 -18.57 7.34
N THR A 46 6.75 -18.30 6.05
CA THR A 46 6.84 -19.34 5.00
C THR A 46 8.29 -19.74 4.68
N GLY A 47 9.28 -19.12 5.33
CA GLY A 47 10.69 -19.40 5.09
C GLY A 47 11.23 -18.84 3.77
N GLN A 48 10.49 -17.92 3.13
CA GLN A 48 10.83 -17.35 1.83
C GLN A 48 11.72 -16.09 1.93
N GLY A 49 12.20 -15.76 3.13
CA GLY A 49 12.98 -14.56 3.41
C GLY A 49 12.11 -13.36 3.76
N ASP A 50 12.49 -12.19 3.24
CA ASP A 50 11.87 -10.91 3.58
C ASP A 50 10.92 -10.42 2.48
N TYR A 51 10.13 -9.39 2.79
CA TYR A 51 9.40 -8.64 1.77
C TYR A 51 10.38 -8.00 0.79
N LYS A 52 10.20 -8.24 -0.52
CA LYS A 52 11.03 -7.64 -1.56
C LYS A 52 10.31 -6.47 -2.25
N TRP A 53 9.15 -6.73 -2.81
CA TRP A 53 8.27 -5.75 -3.49
C TRP A 53 6.89 -6.37 -3.73
N MET A 54 5.96 -5.57 -4.25
CA MET A 54 4.62 -6.03 -4.65
C MET A 54 4.46 -5.87 -6.16
N SER A 55 4.02 -6.92 -6.85
CA SER A 55 3.64 -6.77 -8.27
C SER A 55 2.27 -6.15 -8.37
N ILE A 56 2.23 -4.98 -9.02
CA ILE A 56 0.98 -4.28 -9.33
C ILE A 56 0.19 -5.08 -10.37
N GLN A 57 0.86 -5.67 -11.38
CA GLN A 57 0.21 -6.43 -12.44
C GLN A 57 -0.52 -7.69 -11.93
N HIS A 58 0.05 -8.37 -10.93
CA HIS A 58 -0.52 -9.60 -10.37
C HIS A 58 -1.15 -9.41 -8.99
N CYS A 59 -1.08 -8.19 -8.44
CA CYS A 59 -1.52 -7.82 -7.10
C CYS A 59 -1.07 -8.77 -5.98
N TRP A 60 0.23 -9.07 -5.95
CA TRP A 60 0.79 -10.00 -4.97
C TRP A 60 2.11 -9.52 -4.36
N VAL A 61 2.42 -10.01 -3.16
CA VAL A 61 3.72 -9.79 -2.51
C VAL A 61 4.75 -10.78 -3.05
N ILE A 62 5.94 -10.26 -3.35
CA ILE A 62 7.13 -11.03 -3.73
C ILE A 62 8.10 -11.07 -2.56
N CYS A 63 8.55 -12.26 -2.19
CA CYS A 63 9.57 -12.49 -1.17
C CYS A 63 10.99 -12.51 -1.77
N THR A 64 12.03 -12.39 -0.95
CA THR A 64 13.41 -12.38 -1.44
C THR A 64 13.86 -13.72 -2.04
N ASN A 65 13.43 -14.85 -1.47
CA ASN A 65 13.96 -16.19 -1.78
C ASN A 65 12.89 -17.22 -2.17
N GLY A 66 11.66 -16.82 -2.52
CA GLY A 66 10.56 -17.77 -2.75
C GLY A 66 9.54 -17.35 -3.80
N TYR A 67 8.68 -18.31 -4.16
CA TYR A 67 7.67 -18.22 -5.21
C TYR A 67 6.24 -18.41 -4.71
N GLN A 68 6.01 -18.56 -3.40
CA GLN A 68 4.66 -18.48 -2.85
C GLN A 68 4.29 -17.03 -2.61
N TYR A 69 3.20 -16.63 -3.24
CA TYR A 69 2.77 -15.25 -3.28
C TYR A 69 1.60 -15.02 -2.33
N LEU A 70 1.69 -13.96 -1.53
CA LEU A 70 0.55 -13.46 -0.78
C LEU A 70 -0.23 -12.50 -1.67
N SER A 71 -1.42 -12.90 -2.10
CA SER A 71 -2.33 -12.02 -2.85
C SER A 71 -2.83 -10.89 -1.95
N ILE A 72 -2.76 -9.66 -2.48
CA ILE A 72 -3.46 -8.49 -1.95
C ILE A 72 -4.86 -8.47 -2.59
N PRO A 73 -5.91 -7.93 -1.93
CA PRO A 73 -7.21 -7.77 -2.57
C PRO A 73 -7.04 -7.10 -3.95
N PRO A 74 -7.48 -7.75 -5.06
CA PRO A 74 -7.13 -7.30 -6.41
C PRO A 74 -7.51 -5.85 -6.71
N VAL A 75 -8.62 -5.41 -6.13
CA VAL A 75 -9.15 -4.05 -6.23
C VAL A 75 -8.12 -2.99 -5.80
N GLU A 76 -7.22 -3.31 -4.87
CA GLU A 76 -6.20 -2.38 -4.40
C GLU A 76 -5.19 -2.01 -5.50
N CYS A 77 -4.94 -2.92 -6.44
CA CYS A 77 -4.03 -2.70 -7.56
C CYS A 77 -4.70 -2.09 -8.80
N GLU A 78 -5.99 -1.77 -8.71
CA GLU A 78 -6.70 -0.97 -9.71
C GLU A 78 -6.43 0.53 -9.50
N ARG A 79 -6.58 1.33 -10.55
CA ARG A 79 -6.49 2.79 -10.46
C ARG A 79 -7.79 3.34 -9.90
N THR A 80 -7.74 4.42 -9.13
CA THR A 80 -8.90 4.98 -8.41
C THR A 80 -10.03 5.52 -9.29
N LEU A 81 -9.74 5.82 -10.56
CA LEU A 81 -10.70 6.37 -11.52
C LEU A 81 -10.92 5.42 -12.69
N ASP A 82 -12.15 5.39 -13.22
CA ASP A 82 -12.43 4.74 -14.49
C ASP A 82 -11.67 5.39 -15.64
N ILE A 83 -11.34 4.60 -16.67
CA ILE A 83 -10.54 5.03 -17.83
C ILE A 83 -11.10 6.29 -18.51
N GLY A 84 -12.43 6.47 -18.49
CA GLY A 84 -13.10 7.65 -19.07
C GLY A 84 -12.73 8.98 -18.40
N PHE A 85 -12.25 8.95 -17.16
CA PHE A 85 -11.84 10.15 -16.41
C PHE A 85 -10.34 10.41 -16.47
N TRP A 86 -9.54 9.50 -17.05
CA TRP A 86 -8.07 9.61 -17.01
C TRP A 86 -7.53 10.79 -17.79
N ASP A 87 -8.13 11.14 -18.93
CA ASP A 87 -7.71 12.31 -19.71
C ASP A 87 -7.92 13.61 -18.91
N VAL A 88 -9.10 13.74 -18.30
CA VAL A 88 -9.42 14.90 -17.43
C VAL A 88 -8.46 14.96 -16.24
N TYR A 89 -8.23 13.82 -15.57
CA TYR A 89 -7.31 13.75 -14.45
C TYR A 89 -5.88 14.14 -14.87
N GLN A 90 -5.39 13.64 -15.99
CA GLN A 90 -4.05 13.96 -16.50
C GLN A 90 -3.90 15.45 -16.83
N LYS A 91 -4.92 16.07 -17.46
CA LYS A 91 -4.91 17.51 -17.77
C LYS A 91 -4.73 18.37 -16.52
N VAL A 92 -5.37 17.99 -15.41
CA VAL A 92 -5.29 18.75 -14.15
C VAL A 92 -4.09 18.33 -13.28
N ASN A 93 -3.56 17.12 -13.44
CA ASN A 93 -2.43 16.58 -12.68
C ASN A 93 -1.12 16.48 -13.49
N LYS A 94 -0.87 17.39 -14.44
CA LYS A 94 0.41 17.47 -15.18
C LYS A 94 0.82 16.16 -15.88
N GLY A 95 -0.16 15.46 -16.45
CA GLY A 95 0.07 14.19 -17.17
C GLY A 95 0.24 12.96 -16.26
N HIS A 96 0.09 13.08 -14.95
CA HIS A 96 0.14 11.92 -14.06
C HIS A 96 -1.14 11.08 -14.20
N LEU A 97 -0.97 9.75 -14.15
CA LEU A 97 -2.09 8.83 -14.05
C LEU A 97 -2.74 8.91 -12.64
N PRO A 98 -4.05 8.62 -12.51
CA PRO A 98 -4.71 8.51 -11.21
C PRO A 98 -3.96 7.54 -10.30
N PRO A 99 -3.90 7.71 -8.98
CA PRO A 99 -3.21 6.76 -8.11
C PRO A 99 -3.84 5.36 -8.16
N TYR A 100 -3.08 4.35 -7.74
CA TYR A 100 -3.64 3.04 -7.42
C TYR A 100 -4.44 3.12 -6.12
N ARG A 101 -5.42 2.22 -5.95
CA ARG A 101 -6.26 2.20 -4.75
C ARG A 101 -5.45 1.96 -3.47
N PHE A 102 -4.39 1.15 -3.49
CA PHE A 102 -3.51 1.00 -2.33
C PHE A 102 -2.78 2.30 -1.93
N GLU A 103 -2.62 3.24 -2.86
CA GLU A 103 -2.01 4.56 -2.61
C GLU A 103 -2.99 5.54 -1.94
N ASP A 104 -4.27 5.19 -1.87
CA ASP A 104 -5.31 5.89 -1.11
C ASP A 104 -6.43 4.92 -0.67
N CYS A 105 -6.03 3.91 0.08
CA CYS A 105 -6.84 2.74 0.44
C CYS A 105 -8.06 3.09 1.29
N ALA A 106 -9.18 2.41 1.03
CA ALA A 106 -10.38 2.53 1.84
C ALA A 106 -10.18 1.95 3.27
N GLU A 107 -10.97 2.41 4.24
CA GLU A 107 -10.86 1.96 5.62
C GLU A 107 -11.11 0.45 5.80
N ASP A 108 -11.99 -0.13 4.98
CA ASP A 108 -12.28 -1.57 5.04
C ASP A 108 -11.09 -2.42 4.60
N ASP A 109 -10.32 -1.96 3.62
CA ASP A 109 -9.11 -2.62 3.14
C ASP A 109 -7.98 -2.52 4.19
N LYS A 110 -7.83 -1.34 4.83
CA LYS A 110 -6.93 -1.19 5.99
C LYS A 110 -7.31 -2.15 7.12
N LYS A 111 -8.61 -2.27 7.43
CA LYS A 111 -9.13 -3.20 8.45
C LYS A 111 -8.85 -4.65 8.09
N THR A 112 -8.90 -5.01 6.81
CA THR A 112 -8.55 -6.36 6.33
C THR A 112 -7.07 -6.64 6.52
N LEU A 113 -6.20 -5.73 6.12
CA LEU A 113 -4.75 -5.89 6.28
C LEU A 113 -4.33 -5.94 7.77
N LYS A 114 -4.94 -5.13 8.64
CA LYS A 114 -4.73 -5.20 10.10
C LYS A 114 -5.09 -6.57 10.65
N ARG A 115 -6.28 -7.10 10.28
CA ARG A 115 -6.71 -8.46 10.67
C ARG A 115 -5.76 -9.54 10.17
N TRP A 116 -5.22 -9.39 8.96
CA TRP A 116 -4.23 -10.33 8.44
C TRP A 116 -2.95 -10.30 9.26
N LEU A 117 -2.44 -9.11 9.59
CA LEU A 117 -1.24 -8.95 10.41
C LEU A 117 -1.39 -9.61 11.79
N GLU A 118 -2.55 -9.41 12.43
CA GLU A 118 -2.89 -10.05 13.70
C GLU A 118 -2.91 -11.58 13.59
N ARG A 119 -3.57 -12.13 12.55
CA ARG A 119 -3.63 -13.58 12.31
C ARG A 119 -2.26 -14.18 12.05
N TRP A 120 -1.47 -13.58 11.18
CA TRP A 120 -0.11 -14.05 10.91
C TRP A 120 0.74 -14.01 12.18
N ASN A 121 0.64 -12.95 12.99
CA ASN A 121 1.36 -12.92 14.26
C ASN A 121 0.89 -14.02 15.23
N HIS A 122 -0.41 -14.30 15.29
CA HIS A 122 -0.94 -15.43 16.06
C HIS A 122 -0.37 -16.77 15.55
N TYR A 123 -0.38 -16.99 14.23
CA TYR A 123 0.19 -18.21 13.64
C TYR A 123 1.69 -18.34 13.91
N ARG A 124 2.45 -17.24 13.90
CA ARG A 124 3.88 -17.25 14.25
C ARG A 124 4.11 -17.78 15.66
N VAL A 125 3.31 -17.32 16.62
CA VAL A 125 3.38 -17.77 18.02
C VAL A 125 3.03 -19.25 18.13
N GLN A 126 1.94 -19.68 17.48
CA GLN A 126 1.54 -21.10 17.49
C GLN A 126 2.58 -21.99 16.79
N ALA A 127 3.10 -21.57 15.64
CA ALA A 127 4.14 -22.31 14.92
C ALA A 127 5.38 -22.50 15.79
N LYS A 128 5.85 -21.45 16.49
CA LYS A 128 6.96 -21.58 17.44
C LYS A 128 6.64 -22.56 18.57
N LYS A 129 5.42 -22.52 19.11
CA LYS A 129 4.98 -23.42 20.19
C LYS A 129 4.95 -24.89 19.75
N TYR A 130 4.38 -25.18 18.59
CA TYR A 130 4.15 -26.56 18.14
C TYR A 130 5.34 -27.17 17.39
N LEU A 131 6.07 -26.37 16.59
CA LEU A 131 7.17 -26.85 15.76
C LEU A 131 8.53 -26.73 16.47
N CYS A 132 8.66 -25.82 17.44
CA CYS A 132 9.90 -25.58 18.18
C CYS A 132 9.73 -25.73 19.70
N PRO A 133 9.19 -26.87 20.21
CA PRO A 133 8.88 -27.03 21.62
C PRO A 133 10.12 -26.87 22.53
N GLN A 134 11.30 -27.25 22.05
CA GLN A 134 12.57 -27.16 22.79
C GLN A 134 13.06 -25.72 23.01
N VAL A 135 12.58 -24.75 22.22
CA VAL A 135 12.95 -23.33 22.36
C VAL A 135 12.14 -22.66 23.50
N LEU A 136 11.02 -23.26 23.93
CA LEU A 136 10.23 -22.77 25.05
C LEU A 136 10.72 -23.28 26.41
N TYR A 137 11.46 -24.40 26.43
CA TYR A 137 12.00 -25.03 27.63
C TYR A 137 13.53 -25.17 27.50
N LYS A 138 14.22 -24.04 27.41
CA LYS A 138 15.66 -24.03 27.70
C LYS A 138 15.80 -24.07 29.23
N TRP A 139 16.22 -25.24 29.75
CA TRP A 139 16.87 -25.36 31.05
C TRP A 139 18.26 -24.74 30.98
#